data_AF-A0A923Y3M5-F1
#
_entry.id   AF-A0A923Y3M5-F1
#
_cell.length_a   1.000
_cell.length_b   1.000
_cell.length_c   1.000
_cell.angle_alpha   90.00
_cell.angle_beta   90.00
_cell.angle_gamma   90.00
#
_symmetry.space_group_name_H-M   'P 1'
#
loop_
_entity.id
_entity.type
_entity.pdbx_description
1 polymer ?
#
loop_
_entity_poly.entity_id
_entity_poly.type
_entity_poly.pdbx_seq_one_letter_code
_entity_poly.pdbx_strand_id
1 'polypeptide(L)' 'MAAARAENCNRAKAQMRTIDSGVRMARTNEKGEREILTDTARSAEAQRARDVIASDCK' A
#
# COMPACT_ATOMS: atom_id res chain seq x y z
N MET A 1 3.11 -3.11 -22.01
CA MET A 1 3.39 -2.36 -20.75
C MET A 1 2.20 -1.56 -20.23
N ALA A 2 1.16 -1.25 -21.03
CA ALA A 2 -0.04 -0.58 -20.54
C ALA A 2 -0.87 -1.39 -19.53
N ALA A 3 -1.05 -2.70 -19.76
CA ALA A 3 -1.80 -3.59 -18.86
C ALA A 3 -1.17 -3.67 -17.45
N ALA A 4 0.15 -3.82 -17.38
CA ALA A 4 0.87 -3.86 -16.10
C ALA A 4 0.75 -2.53 -15.32
N ARG A 5 0.83 -1.38 -16.00
CA ARG A 5 0.59 -0.08 -15.37
C ARG A 5 -0.83 0.05 -14.85
N ALA A 6 -1.82 -0.34 -15.64
CA ALA A 6 -3.23 -0.32 -15.22
C ALA A 6 -3.47 -1.22 -13.99
N GLU A 7 -2.90 -2.43 -13.97
CA GLU A 7 -2.97 -3.31 -12.80
C GLU A 7 -2.27 -2.71 -11.57
N ASN A 8 -1.06 -2.17 -11.72
CA ASN A 8 -0.33 -1.51 -10.65
C ASN A 8 -1.12 -0.33 -10.08
N CYS A 9 -1.68 0.51 -10.95
CA CYS A 9 -2.54 1.62 -10.58
C CYS A 9 -3.75 1.15 -9.75
N ASN A 10 -4.45 0.10 -10.22
CA ASN A 10 -5.61 -0.44 -9.54
C ASN A 10 -5.25 -1.00 -8.15
N ARG A 11 -4.13 -1.73 -8.06
CA ARG A 11 -3.62 -2.26 -6.79
C ARG A 11 -3.23 -1.15 -5.81
N ALA A 12 -2.52 -0.13 -6.28
CA ALA A 12 -2.12 1.01 -5.46
C ALA A 12 -3.32 1.81 -4.94
N LYS A 13 -4.35 2.03 -5.78
CA LYS A 13 -5.62 2.63 -5.36
C LYS A 13 -6.37 1.78 -4.32
N ALA A 14 -6.38 0.46 -4.48
CA ALA A 14 -6.99 -0.43 -3.48
C ALA A 14 -6.23 -0.38 -2.14
N GLN A 15 -4.90 -0.42 -2.18
CA GLN A 15 -4.03 -0.29 -1.00
C GLN A 15 -4.25 1.04 -0.28
N MET A 16 -4.32 2.16 -1.01
CA MET A 16 -4.59 3.47 -0.43
C MET A 16 -5.94 3.52 0.30
N ARG A 17 -7.00 2.93 -0.30
CA ARG A 17 -8.32 2.85 0.35
C ARG A 17 -8.28 2.05 1.66
N THR A 18 -7.52 0.96 1.70
CA THR A 18 -7.32 0.18 2.93
C THR A 18 -6.61 1.01 4.00
N ILE A 19 -5.57 1.76 3.62
CA ILE A 19 -4.83 2.62 4.55
C ILE A 19 -5.73 3.71 5.14
N ASP A 20 -6.52 4.36 4.28
CA ASP A 20 -7.40 5.49 4.61
C ASP A 20 -8.61 5.06 5.44
N SER A 21 -9.09 3.82 5.25
CA SER A 21 -10.21 3.26 6.02
C SER A 21 -9.96 3.15 7.53
N GLY A 22 -8.71 3.36 8.00
CA GLY A 22 -8.37 3.31 9.42
C GLY A 22 -8.33 1.89 10.01
N VAL A 23 -8.52 0.84 9.19
CA VAL A 23 -8.41 -0.55 9.67
C VAL A 23 -7.01 -0.83 10.20
N ARG A 24 -6.91 -1.69 11.22
CA ARG A 24 -5.62 -2.13 11.74
C ARG A 24 -4.95 -3.03 10.70
N MET A 25 -3.80 -2.60 10.21
CA MET A 25 -2.98 -3.40 9.30
C MET A 25 -2.00 -4.24 10.13
N ALA A 26 -1.83 -5.49 9.75
CA ALA A 26 -0.83 -6.37 10.34
C ALA A 26 0.08 -6.91 9.23
N ARG A 27 1.38 -6.99 9.50
CA ARG A 27 2.32 -7.70 8.63
C ARG A 27 2.98 -8.82 9.41
N THR A 28 3.43 -9.84 8.69
CA THR A 28 4.30 -10.86 9.26
C THR A 28 5.74 -10.37 9.17
N ASN A 29 6.44 -10.33 10.29
CA ASN A 29 7.84 -9.93 10.34
C ASN A 29 8.76 -11.10 9.91
N GLU A 30 10.07 -10.85 9.86
CA GLU A 30 11.07 -11.85 9.48
C GLU A 30 11.13 -13.06 10.43
N LYS A 31 10.59 -12.93 11.64
CA LYS A 31 10.50 -14.00 12.65
C LYS A 31 9.21 -14.80 12.55
N GLY A 32 8.32 -14.48 11.61
CA GLY A 32 7.02 -15.13 11.46
C GLY A 32 5.93 -14.59 12.38
N GLU A 33 6.18 -13.52 13.13
CA GLU A 33 5.21 -12.93 14.05
C GLU A 33 4.35 -11.89 13.34
N ARG A 34 3.07 -11.80 13.71
CA ARG A 34 2.17 -10.74 13.21
C ARG A 34 2.36 -9.48 14.04
N GLU A 35 2.96 -8.45 13.45
CA GLU A 35 3.05 -7.12 14.04
C GLU A 35 1.98 -6.19 13.46
N ILE A 36 1.39 -5.35 14.31
CA ILE A 36 0.51 -4.27 13.85
C ILE A 36 1.38 -3.16 13.29
N LEU A 37 1.03 -2.65 12.10
CA LEU A 37 1.74 -1.52 11.51
C LEU A 37 1.59 -0.30 12.43
N THR A 38 2.74 0.25 12.81
CA THR A 38 2.82 1.55 13.47
C THR A 38 2.32 2.66 12.55
N ASP A 39 2.04 3.84 13.12
CA ASP A 39 1.68 5.02 12.33
C ASP A 39 2.74 5.35 11.28
N THR A 40 4.02 5.31 11.66
CA THR A 40 5.15 5.52 10.74
C THR A 40 5.14 4.50 9.61
N ALA A 41 4.91 3.22 9.91
CA ALA A 41 4.86 2.17 8.88
C ALA A 41 3.66 2.35 7.94
N ARG A 42 2.50 2.74 8.48
CA ARG A 42 1.30 3.07 7.70
C ARG A 42 1.55 4.26 6.78
N SER A 43 2.15 5.33 7.29
CA SER A 43 2.49 6.53 6.51
C SER A 43 3.49 6.22 5.39
N ALA A 44 4.50 5.39 5.65
CA ALA A 44 5.43 4.94 4.61
C ALA A 44 4.73 4.12 3.52
N GLU A 45 3.79 3.25 3.90
CA GLU A 45 2.99 2.47 2.95
C GLU A 45 2.03 3.35 2.13
N ALA A 46 1.48 4.40 2.75
CA ALA A 46 0.66 5.40 2.08
C ALA A 46 1.49 6.14 1.03
N GLN A 47 2.70 6.56 1.39
CA GLN A 47 3.59 7.26 0.48
C GLN A 47 3.93 6.40 -0.74
N ARG A 48 4.35 5.15 -0.53
CA ARG A 48 4.61 4.19 -1.62
C ARG A 48 3.41 4.04 -2.55
N ALA A 49 2.20 3.89 -2.01
CA ALA A 49 0.99 3.80 -2.83
C ALA A 49 0.74 5.08 -3.65
N ARG A 50 1.00 6.28 -3.10
CA ARG A 50 0.90 7.54 -3.86
C ARG A 50 1.90 7.60 -5.01
N ASP A 51 3.13 7.18 -4.77
CA ASP A 51 4.18 7.21 -5.79
C ASP A 51 3.84 6.27 -6.96
N VAL A 52 3.34 5.07 -6.67
CA VAL A 52 2.85 4.15 -7.71
C VAL A 52 1.66 4.75 -8.46
N ILE A 53 0.69 5.35 -7.76
CA ILE A 53 -0.44 6.03 -8.41
C ILE A 53 0.07 7.14 -9.34
N ALA A 54 1.00 7.97 -8.88
CA ALA A 54 1.54 9.08 -9.65
C ALA A 54 2.34 8.64 -10.89
N SER A 55 2.93 7.44 -10.86
CA SER A 55 3.69 6.87 -11.97
C SER A 55 2.82 6.06 -12.94
N ASP A 56 1.96 5.19 -12.41
CA ASP A 56 1.28 4.13 -13.18
C ASP A 56 -0.19 4.42 -13.50
N CYS A 57 -0.81 5.45 -12.89
CA CYS A 57 -2.19 5.86 -13.21
C CYS A 57 -2.31 6.98 -14.25
N LYS A 58 -1.21 7.31 -14.95
CA LYS A 58 -1.19 8.31 -16.02
C LYS A 58 -1.41 7.69 -17.38
#